data_AF-A0A1F3XXN5-F1
#
_entry.id   AF-A0A1F3XXN5-F1
#
_cell.length_a   1.000
_cell.length_b   1.000
_cell.length_c   1.000
_cell.angle_alpha   90.00
_cell.angle_beta   90.00
_cell.angle_gamma   90.00
#
_symmetry.space_group_name_H-M   'P 1'
#
loop_
_entity.id
_entity.type
_entity.pdbx_description
1 polymer ?
#
loop_
_entity_poly.entity_id
_entity_poly.type
_entity_poly.pdbx_seq_one_letter_code
_entity_poly.pdbx_strand_id
1 'polypeptide(L)'
;MERTIACLVSYAQIVKSHGIAPAETVCVATSQARDAKNGAVFFRRVKQETGFDFRVLSGDEEARCSFTGGLVPGVDPSRAAIIDIGGGSTELMSCAGGVSVDVGSVRFTERYLNVPCDRCVSDEQFWECQAAVDAGLAPLVEWRKNLETGLQLVAVAGTATTLAAWHLRLPRYDAARIDEAVLTRGDVHRMTEELKMLPAEKRLELPGMQRGREDVLLAGALILWRAMELLDFSTCLVSSRGLRFGVL
;
A
#
# COMPACT_ATOMS: atom_id res chain seq x y z
N MET A 1 10.59 -6.64 15.88
CA MET A 1 11.26 -7.92 15.58
C MET A 1 10.48 -9.10 16.17
N GLU A 2 10.38 -9.25 17.49
CA GLU A 2 9.70 -10.41 18.12
C GLU A 2 8.28 -10.65 17.61
N ARG A 3 7.46 -9.58 17.52
CA ARG A 3 6.08 -9.67 17.01
C ARG A 3 6.00 -10.24 15.59
N THR A 4 6.95 -9.86 14.72
CA THR A 4 7.03 -10.34 13.34
C THR A 4 7.51 -11.78 13.28
N ILE A 5 8.51 -12.15 14.08
CA ILE A 5 9.03 -13.53 14.15
C ILE A 5 7.92 -14.47 14.64
N ALA A 6 7.20 -14.10 15.71
CA ALA A 6 6.08 -14.90 16.22
C ALA A 6 4.99 -15.14 15.15
N CYS A 7 4.69 -14.12 14.33
CA CYS A 7 3.78 -14.25 13.19
C CYS A 7 4.33 -15.24 12.13
N LEU A 8 5.61 -15.11 11.76
CA LEU A 8 6.25 -15.99 10.78
C LEU A 8 6.34 -17.44 11.27
N VAL A 9 6.52 -17.67 12.58
CA VAL A 9 6.45 -19.00 13.20
C VAL A 9 5.05 -19.60 13.04
N SER A 10 4.00 -18.81 13.24
CA SER A 10 2.63 -19.26 12.98
C SER A 10 2.42 -19.60 11.50
N TYR A 11 2.95 -18.81 10.58
CA TYR A 11 2.88 -19.12 9.15
C TYR A 11 3.64 -20.39 8.78
N ALA A 12 4.80 -20.64 9.37
CA ALA A 12 5.55 -21.89 9.17
C ALA A 12 4.75 -23.12 9.63
N GLN A 13 3.99 -23.01 10.72
CA GLN A 13 3.09 -24.07 11.17
C GLN A 13 1.96 -24.33 10.15
N ILE A 14 1.38 -23.27 9.57
CA ILE A 14 0.34 -23.38 8.53
C ILE A 14 0.90 -24.01 7.26
N VAL A 15 2.07 -23.56 6.78
CA VAL A 15 2.74 -24.13 5.60
C VAL A 15 3.02 -25.62 5.81
N LYS A 16 3.55 -25.97 6.99
CA LYS A 16 3.82 -27.36 7.37
C LYS A 16 2.55 -28.21 7.43
N SER A 17 1.44 -27.68 7.92
CA SER A 17 0.18 -28.44 7.98
C SER A 17 -0.40 -28.78 6.60
N HIS A 18 0.01 -28.04 5.56
CA HIS A 18 -0.32 -28.31 4.17
C HIS A 18 0.71 -29.20 3.45
N GLY A 19 1.72 -29.72 4.16
CA GLY A 19 2.74 -30.61 3.61
C GLY A 19 3.78 -29.92 2.73
N ILE A 20 3.85 -28.59 2.75
CA ILE A 20 4.80 -27.79 1.96
C ILE A 20 6.09 -27.63 2.77
N ALA A 21 7.24 -27.89 2.15
CA ALA A 21 8.53 -27.63 2.79
C ALA A 21 8.84 -26.11 2.77
N PRO A 22 9.51 -25.56 3.79
CA PRO A 22 9.87 -24.13 3.80
C PRO A 22 10.64 -23.68 2.54
N ALA A 23 11.45 -24.55 1.95
CA ALA A 23 12.21 -24.28 0.72
C ALA A 23 11.33 -24.13 -0.53
N GLU A 24 10.09 -24.60 -0.51
CA GLU A 24 9.10 -24.45 -1.59
C GLU A 24 8.30 -23.15 -1.46
N THR A 25 8.53 -22.36 -0.41
CA THR A 25 7.87 -21.07 -0.22
C THR A 25 8.64 -19.93 -0.88
N VAL A 26 7.91 -18.98 -1.46
CA VAL A 26 8.48 -17.73 -1.94
C VAL A 26 8.33 -16.67 -0.86
N CYS A 27 9.45 -16.28 -0.25
CA CYS A 27 9.49 -15.29 0.82
C CYS A 27 10.21 -14.02 0.35
N VAL A 28 9.48 -12.90 0.33
CA VAL A 28 10.02 -11.59 -0.12
C VAL A 28 9.88 -10.54 0.97
N ALA A 29 10.80 -9.57 0.99
CA ALA A 29 10.74 -8.40 1.84
C ALA A 29 10.97 -7.11 1.01
N THR A 30 10.35 -6.00 1.43
CA THR A 30 10.24 -4.77 0.63
C THR A 30 10.92 -3.57 1.30
N SER A 31 10.49 -2.34 1.00
CA SER A 31 11.10 -1.06 1.40
C SER A 31 11.60 -1.01 2.85
N GLN A 32 10.78 -1.37 3.84
CA GLN A 32 11.21 -1.31 5.24
C GLN A 32 12.37 -2.25 5.57
N ALA A 33 12.51 -3.37 4.87
CA ALA A 33 13.64 -4.28 5.04
C ALA A 33 14.91 -3.76 4.37
N ARG A 34 14.80 -2.96 3.29
CA ARG A 34 15.94 -2.27 2.67
C ARG A 34 16.52 -1.21 3.62
N ASP A 35 15.67 -0.49 4.33
CA ASP A 35 16.06 0.59 5.25
C ASP A 35 16.62 0.08 6.60
N ALA A 36 16.30 -1.17 6.96
CA ALA A 36 16.62 -1.71 8.27
C ALA A 36 18.13 -2.03 8.42
N LYS A 37 18.83 -1.24 9.23
CA LYS A 37 20.26 -1.46 9.58
C LYS A 37 20.53 -2.85 10.18
N ASN A 38 19.54 -3.46 10.82
CA ASN A 38 19.62 -4.79 11.45
C ASN A 38 18.92 -5.89 10.65
N GLY A 39 18.57 -5.66 9.38
CA GLY A 39 17.86 -6.61 8.52
C GLY A 39 18.56 -7.97 8.44
N ALA A 40 19.89 -7.99 8.29
CA ALA A 40 20.67 -9.22 8.23
C ALA A 40 20.61 -10.06 9.51
N VAL A 41 20.44 -9.44 10.68
CA VAL A 41 20.24 -10.16 11.95
C VAL A 41 18.84 -10.75 12.00
N PHE A 42 17.84 -9.95 11.62
CA PHE A 42 16.44 -10.38 11.57
C PHE A 42 16.25 -11.59 10.64
N PHE A 43 16.69 -11.52 9.39
CA PHE A 43 16.47 -12.60 8.42
C PHE A 43 17.21 -13.89 8.77
N ARG A 44 18.40 -13.80 9.38
CA ARG A 44 19.13 -14.98 9.86
C ARG A 44 18.33 -15.72 10.93
N ARG A 45 17.74 -14.96 11.85
CA ARG A 45 16.92 -15.49 12.93
C ARG A 45 15.60 -16.07 12.42
N VAL A 46 14.95 -15.40 11.45
CA VAL A 46 13.77 -15.96 10.74
C VAL A 46 14.11 -17.31 10.09
N LYS A 47 15.22 -17.40 9.35
CA LYS A 47 15.65 -18.66 8.72
C LYS A 47 15.90 -19.77 9.74
N GLN A 48 16.51 -19.45 10.88
CA GLN A 48 16.75 -20.41 11.96
C GLN A 48 15.45 -20.90 12.62
N GLU A 49 14.50 -20.00 12.89
CA GLU A 49 13.29 -20.34 13.64
C GLU A 49 12.17 -20.92 12.76
N THR A 50 12.15 -20.62 11.46
CA THR A 50 11.04 -20.97 10.56
C THR A 50 11.44 -21.78 9.33
N GLY A 51 12.72 -21.75 8.96
CA GLY A 51 13.21 -22.30 7.69
C GLY A 51 12.94 -21.41 6.47
N PHE A 52 12.21 -20.29 6.61
CA PHE A 52 11.95 -19.37 5.51
C PHE A 52 13.21 -18.59 5.11
N ASP A 53 13.46 -18.53 3.81
CA ASP A 53 14.58 -17.81 3.22
C ASP A 53 14.07 -16.56 2.48
N PHE A 54 14.26 -15.39 3.08
CA PHE A 54 13.74 -14.14 2.55
C PHE A 54 14.71 -13.50 1.57
N ARG A 55 14.16 -13.07 0.43
CA ARG A 55 14.85 -12.19 -0.53
C ARG A 55 14.32 -10.77 -0.39
N VAL A 56 15.23 -9.79 -0.23
CA VAL A 56 14.84 -8.38 -0.24
C VAL A 56 14.74 -7.94 -1.70
N LEU A 57 13.54 -7.50 -2.11
CA LEU A 57 13.31 -6.99 -3.47
C LEU A 57 13.89 -5.60 -3.61
N SER A 58 14.48 -5.32 -4.78
CA SER A 58 14.71 -3.93 -5.22
C SER A 58 13.37 -3.23 -5.48
N GLY A 59 13.38 -1.89 -5.52
CA GLY A 59 12.17 -1.11 -5.86
C GLY A 59 11.62 -1.48 -7.24
N ASP A 60 12.48 -1.71 -8.23
CA ASP A 60 12.08 -2.10 -9.58
C ASP A 60 11.42 -3.49 -9.63
N GLU A 61 11.90 -4.44 -8.83
CA GLU A 61 11.29 -5.77 -8.74
C GLU A 61 9.93 -5.73 -8.04
N GLU A 62 9.83 -4.98 -6.94
CA GLU A 62 8.58 -4.73 -6.23
C GLU A 62 7.54 -4.13 -7.18
N ALA A 63 7.94 -3.09 -7.92
CA ALA A 63 7.12 -2.44 -8.93
C ALA A 63 6.63 -3.41 -10.02
N ARG A 64 7.53 -4.23 -10.58
CA ARG A 64 7.16 -5.22 -11.62
C ARG A 64 6.19 -6.27 -11.10
N CYS A 65 6.42 -6.81 -9.91
CA CYS A 65 5.54 -7.80 -9.30
C CYS A 65 4.18 -7.20 -8.91
N SER A 66 4.14 -5.96 -8.40
CA SER A 66 2.88 -5.27 -8.14
C SER A 66 2.11 -4.96 -9.42
N PHE A 67 2.80 -4.65 -10.53
CA PHE A 67 2.16 -4.48 -11.83
C PHE A 67 1.50 -5.77 -12.31
N THR A 68 2.26 -6.87 -12.42
CA THR A 68 1.71 -8.14 -12.93
C THR A 68 0.64 -8.71 -12.01
N GLY A 69 0.83 -8.62 -10.69
CA GLY A 69 -0.10 -9.13 -9.70
C GLY A 69 -1.34 -8.27 -9.50
N GLY A 70 -1.25 -6.96 -9.75
CA GLY A 70 -2.30 -5.96 -9.47
C GLY A 70 -3.37 -5.85 -10.55
N LEU A 71 -3.10 -6.33 -11.76
CA LEU A 71 -4.06 -6.32 -12.86
C LEU A 71 -5.30 -7.16 -12.50
N VAL A 72 -6.47 -6.58 -12.71
CA VAL A 72 -7.77 -7.26 -12.57
C VAL A 72 -8.30 -7.69 -13.94
N PRO A 73 -9.15 -8.73 -14.01
CA PRO A 73 -9.76 -9.16 -15.27
C PRO A 73 -10.45 -8.00 -16.00
N GLY A 74 -10.22 -7.87 -17.30
CA GLY A 74 -10.83 -6.84 -18.14
C GLY A 74 -10.03 -5.53 -18.26
N VAL A 75 -8.96 -5.36 -17.48
CA VAL A 75 -8.02 -4.24 -17.67
C VAL A 75 -7.00 -4.61 -18.73
N ASP A 76 -6.86 -3.77 -19.75
CA ASP A 76 -5.80 -3.86 -20.76
C ASP A 76 -4.47 -3.43 -20.14
N PRO A 77 -3.47 -4.33 -19.99
CA PRO A 77 -2.20 -4.00 -19.37
C PRO A 77 -1.42 -2.90 -20.11
N SER A 78 -1.61 -2.77 -21.43
CA SER A 78 -0.96 -1.72 -22.23
C SER A 78 -1.52 -0.33 -21.97
N ARG A 79 -2.73 -0.27 -21.39
CA ARG A 79 -3.45 0.97 -21.07
C ARG A 79 -3.66 1.15 -19.57
N ALA A 80 -2.87 0.47 -18.74
CA ALA A 80 -2.98 0.53 -17.29
C ALA A 80 -1.75 1.22 -16.66
N ALA A 81 -2.02 2.05 -15.66
CA ALA A 81 -1.05 2.46 -14.67
C ALA A 81 -1.45 1.86 -13.33
N ILE A 82 -0.55 1.16 -12.64
CA ILE A 82 -0.78 0.68 -11.28
C ILE A 82 -0.13 1.66 -10.32
N ILE A 83 -0.80 1.94 -9.20
CA ILE A 83 -0.22 2.64 -8.05
C ILE A 83 -0.31 1.73 -6.82
N ASP A 84 0.83 1.45 -6.21
CA ASP A 84 0.94 0.66 -4.98
C ASP A 84 1.35 1.58 -3.85
N ILE A 85 0.50 1.73 -2.83
CA ILE A 85 0.80 2.57 -1.66
C ILE A 85 1.05 1.64 -0.48
N GLY A 86 2.33 1.33 -0.29
CA GLY A 86 2.82 0.55 0.82
C GLY A 86 2.93 1.35 2.13
N GLY A 87 3.50 0.70 3.14
CA GLY A 87 3.81 1.36 4.41
C GLY A 87 5.02 2.28 4.32
N GLY A 88 6.05 1.88 3.56
CA GLY A 88 7.33 2.60 3.46
C GLY A 88 7.56 3.32 2.13
N SER A 89 6.89 2.90 1.05
CA SER A 89 7.09 3.41 -0.30
C SER A 89 5.78 3.45 -1.08
N THR A 90 5.82 4.16 -2.21
CA THR A 90 4.76 4.19 -3.21
C THR A 90 5.40 3.94 -4.57
N GLU A 91 4.82 3.03 -5.33
CA GLU A 91 5.25 2.68 -6.68
C GLU A 91 4.22 3.16 -7.70
N LEU A 92 4.66 3.66 -8.85
CA LEU A 92 3.84 3.89 -10.04
C LEU A 92 4.40 3.06 -11.21
N MET A 93 3.56 2.27 -11.87
CA MET A 93 3.98 1.27 -12.85
C MET A 93 3.08 1.24 -14.08
N SER A 94 3.63 0.88 -15.23
CA SER A 94 2.93 0.61 -16.48
C SER A 94 3.67 -0.48 -17.26
N CYS A 95 3.19 -0.84 -18.46
CA CYS A 95 3.92 -1.73 -19.35
C CYS A 95 5.30 -1.18 -19.78
N ALA A 96 5.54 0.13 -19.68
CA ALA A 96 6.81 0.77 -20.02
C ALA A 96 7.83 0.77 -18.86
N GLY A 97 7.48 0.21 -17.70
CA GLY A 97 8.34 0.15 -16.51
C GLY A 97 7.67 0.74 -15.28
N GLY A 98 8.46 1.12 -14.26
CA GLY A 98 7.93 1.74 -13.06
C GLY A 98 8.98 2.55 -12.31
N VAL A 99 8.52 3.28 -11.31
CA VAL A 99 9.33 4.09 -10.41
C VAL A 99 8.80 3.92 -8.98
N SER A 100 9.70 3.85 -8.00
CA SER A 100 9.40 3.76 -6.57
C SER A 100 9.91 5.01 -5.86
N VAL A 101 9.13 5.54 -4.93
CA VAL A 101 9.50 6.66 -4.06
C VAL A 101 9.28 6.30 -2.59
N ASP A 102 10.09 6.86 -1.69
CA ASP A 102 9.99 6.65 -0.24
C ASP A 102 8.84 7.45 0.40
N VAL A 103 7.65 7.35 -0.19
CA VAL A 103 6.40 7.94 0.28
C VAL A 103 5.47 6.81 0.66
N GLY A 104 5.21 6.58 1.94
CA GLY A 104 4.39 5.45 2.39
C GLY A 104 3.51 5.82 3.57
N SER A 105 2.39 5.12 3.71
CA SER A 105 1.36 5.41 4.72
C SER A 105 1.92 5.38 6.15
N VAL A 106 2.69 4.36 6.52
CA VAL A 106 3.33 4.24 7.83
C VAL A 106 4.41 5.32 7.99
N ARG A 107 5.32 5.44 7.01
CA ARG A 107 6.44 6.40 7.04
C ARG A 107 5.97 7.83 7.26
N PHE A 108 4.92 8.24 6.55
CA PHE A 108 4.40 9.61 6.63
C PHE A 108 3.54 9.82 7.89
N THR A 109 2.84 8.79 8.36
CA THR A 109 2.14 8.86 9.65
C THR A 109 3.14 9.07 10.79
N GLU A 110 4.19 8.26 10.87
CA GLU A 110 5.20 8.37 11.92
C GLU A 110 5.94 9.71 11.92
N ARG A 111 6.20 10.26 10.72
CA ARG A 111 6.99 11.48 10.56
C ARG A 111 6.20 12.78 10.74
N TYR A 112 4.95 12.82 10.29
CA TYR A 112 4.17 14.06 10.21
C TYR A 112 2.86 14.02 11.00
N LEU A 113 2.20 12.86 11.07
CA LEU A 113 0.84 12.73 11.61
C LEU A 113 0.80 11.94 12.94
N ASN A 114 1.93 11.86 13.64
CA ASN A 114 2.04 11.11 14.88
C ASN A 114 1.41 11.90 16.04
N VAL A 115 0.12 11.69 16.25
CA VAL A 115 -0.67 12.29 17.33
C VAL A 115 -1.26 11.20 18.23
N PRO A 116 -1.59 11.50 19.50
CA PRO A 116 -2.33 10.58 20.37
C PRO A 116 -3.61 10.06 19.69
N CYS A 117 -3.96 8.80 19.94
CA CYS A 117 -5.05 8.10 19.25
C CYS A 117 -6.46 8.69 19.52
N ASP A 118 -6.60 9.46 20.60
CA ASP A 118 -7.81 10.18 21.01
C ASP A 118 -7.88 11.62 20.45
N ARG A 119 -6.89 12.05 19.66
CA ARG A 119 -6.83 13.40 19.06
C ARG A 119 -6.87 13.38 17.54
N CYS A 120 -7.44 14.45 16.98
CA CYS A 120 -7.36 14.73 15.55
C CYS A 120 -5.99 15.35 15.20
N VAL A 121 -5.61 15.21 13.93
CA VAL A 121 -4.44 15.88 13.34
C VAL A 121 -4.74 17.37 13.18
N SER A 122 -3.78 18.24 13.50
CA SER A 122 -3.94 19.69 13.29
C SER A 122 -3.83 20.07 11.81
N ASP A 123 -4.36 21.23 11.44
CA ASP A 123 -4.22 21.75 10.07
C ASP A 123 -2.75 21.94 9.67
N GLU A 124 -1.92 22.43 10.59
CA GLU A 124 -0.47 22.61 10.38
C GLU A 124 0.22 21.30 10.03
N GLN A 125 0.02 20.25 10.86
CA GLN A 125 0.60 18.92 10.61
C GLN A 125 0.10 18.32 9.29
N PHE A 126 -1.18 18.53 8.98
CA PHE A 126 -1.77 18.04 7.74
C PHE A 126 -1.14 18.72 6.51
N TRP A 127 -1.00 20.05 6.53
CA TRP A 127 -0.39 20.79 5.42
C TRP A 127 1.11 20.50 5.28
N GLU A 128 1.84 20.34 6.38
CA GLU A 128 3.23 19.89 6.35
C GLU A 128 3.36 18.50 5.70
N CYS A 129 2.49 17.56 6.10
CA CYS A 129 2.44 16.23 5.51
C CYS A 129 2.11 16.29 4.02
N GLN A 130 1.10 17.07 3.63
CA GLN A 130 0.70 17.25 2.23
C GLN A 130 1.84 17.83 1.38
N ALA A 131 2.53 18.87 1.87
CA ALA A 131 3.67 19.45 1.17
C ALA A 131 4.82 18.44 0.99
N ALA A 132 5.08 17.62 2.02
CA ALA A 132 6.07 16.56 1.93
C ALA A 132 5.65 15.43 0.97
N VAL A 133 4.36 15.09 0.90
CA VAL A 133 3.81 14.13 -0.06
C VAL A 133 4.01 14.66 -1.47
N ASP A 134 3.62 15.91 -1.73
CA ASP A 134 3.74 16.54 -3.06
C ASP A 134 5.20 16.57 -3.53
N ALA A 135 6.13 16.96 -2.65
CA ALA A 135 7.56 16.93 -2.95
C ALA A 135 8.08 15.49 -3.20
N GLY A 136 7.63 14.53 -2.39
CA GLY A 136 8.05 13.13 -2.50
C GLY A 136 7.50 12.41 -3.73
N LEU A 137 6.34 12.83 -4.24
CA LEU A 137 5.72 12.28 -5.46
C LEU A 137 6.26 12.91 -6.75
N ALA A 138 7.07 13.98 -6.68
CA ALA A 138 7.61 14.65 -7.86
C ALA A 138 8.34 13.70 -8.86
N PRO A 139 9.10 12.68 -8.42
CA PRO A 139 9.67 11.70 -9.35
C PRO A 139 8.63 10.87 -10.11
N LEU A 140 7.47 10.58 -9.50
CA LEU A 140 6.37 9.89 -10.19
C LEU A 140 5.76 10.79 -11.27
N VAL A 141 5.60 12.09 -10.98
CA VAL A 141 5.10 13.09 -11.94
C VAL A 141 6.05 13.22 -13.13
N GLU A 142 7.36 13.26 -12.88
CA GLU A 142 8.35 13.30 -13.95
C GLU A 142 8.31 12.03 -14.80
N TRP A 143 8.24 10.86 -14.17
CA TRP A 143 8.13 9.59 -14.87
C TRP A 143 6.84 9.47 -15.69
N ARG A 144 5.71 9.95 -15.15
CA ARG A 144 4.39 9.95 -15.81
C ARG A 144 4.36 10.71 -17.14
N LYS A 145 5.25 11.70 -17.34
CA LYS A 145 5.38 12.42 -18.62
C LYS A 145 5.84 11.53 -19.76
N ASN A 146 6.52 10.42 -19.46
CA ASN A 146 6.97 9.44 -20.44
C ASN A 146 5.90 8.39 -20.80
N LEU A 147 4.72 8.48 -20.17
CA LEU A 147 3.62 7.55 -20.41
C LEU A 147 2.59 8.14 -21.37
N GLU A 148 1.90 7.26 -22.09
CA GLU A 148 0.77 7.64 -22.94
C GLU A 148 -0.36 8.30 -22.13
N THR A 149 -1.22 9.02 -22.84
CA THR A 149 -2.44 9.59 -22.26
C THR A 149 -3.58 8.57 -22.28
N GLY A 150 -4.60 8.77 -21.44
CA GLY A 150 -5.77 7.88 -21.42
C GLY A 150 -5.49 6.49 -20.82
N LEU A 151 -4.50 6.39 -19.93
CA LEU A 151 -4.29 5.22 -19.08
C LEU A 151 -5.38 5.14 -18.01
N GLN A 152 -5.75 3.92 -17.61
CA GLN A 152 -6.58 3.65 -16.46
C GLN A 152 -5.69 3.46 -15.23
N LEU A 153 -5.94 4.23 -14.17
CA LEU A 153 -5.26 4.05 -12.89
C LEU A 153 -5.89 2.90 -12.11
N VAL A 154 -5.06 1.97 -11.64
CA VAL A 154 -5.44 0.86 -10.77
C VAL A 154 -4.67 0.99 -9.45
N ALA A 155 -5.38 1.18 -8.35
CA ALA A 155 -4.80 1.31 -7.02
C ALA A 155 -4.84 -0.04 -6.28
N VAL A 156 -3.70 -0.47 -5.76
CA VAL A 156 -3.55 -1.75 -5.04
C VAL A 156 -3.24 -1.52 -3.56
N ALA A 157 -3.06 -2.63 -2.84
CA ALA A 157 -2.61 -2.68 -1.44
C ALA A 157 -3.60 -2.14 -0.40
N GLY A 158 -3.12 -2.02 0.84
CA GLY A 158 -3.97 -1.81 2.02
C GLY A 158 -4.75 -0.51 1.99
N THR A 159 -4.11 0.59 1.58
CA THR A 159 -4.77 1.90 1.50
C THR A 159 -5.97 1.87 0.57
N ALA A 160 -5.77 1.46 -0.68
CA ALA A 160 -6.82 1.47 -1.70
C ALA A 160 -7.97 0.52 -1.33
N THR A 161 -7.65 -0.68 -0.86
CA THR A 161 -8.65 -1.68 -0.47
C THR A 161 -9.48 -1.25 0.74
N THR A 162 -8.90 -0.57 1.73
CA THR A 162 -9.68 -0.01 2.85
C THR A 162 -10.60 1.11 2.39
N LEU A 163 -10.09 2.02 1.53
CA LEU A 163 -10.91 3.11 1.01
C LEU A 163 -12.07 2.57 0.16
N ALA A 164 -11.85 1.58 -0.69
CA ALA A 164 -12.91 0.91 -1.43
C ALA A 164 -13.95 0.27 -0.50
N ALA A 165 -13.52 -0.46 0.52
CA ALA A 165 -14.43 -1.09 1.47
C ALA A 165 -15.29 -0.06 2.23
N TRP A 166 -14.69 1.09 2.59
CA TRP A 166 -15.41 2.18 3.24
C TRP A 166 -16.37 2.89 2.27
N HIS A 167 -15.92 3.20 1.05
CA HIS A 167 -16.76 3.81 0.01
C HIS A 167 -18.01 2.96 -0.28
N LEU A 168 -17.83 1.64 -0.41
CA LEU A 168 -18.90 0.68 -0.63
C LEU A 168 -19.70 0.33 0.64
N ARG A 169 -19.31 0.86 1.81
CA ARG A 169 -19.89 0.55 3.13
C ARG A 169 -19.99 -0.95 3.42
N LEU A 170 -18.95 -1.71 3.06
CA LEU A 170 -18.98 -3.16 3.23
C LEU A 170 -18.97 -3.54 4.72
N PRO A 171 -19.84 -4.49 5.14
CA PRO A 171 -19.87 -4.96 6.53
C PRO A 171 -18.67 -5.85 6.88
N ARG A 172 -18.02 -6.41 5.86
CA ARG A 172 -16.82 -7.24 5.97
C ARG A 172 -16.04 -7.15 4.66
N TYR A 173 -14.76 -7.51 4.71
CA TYR A 173 -13.92 -7.57 3.52
C TYR A 173 -14.51 -8.52 2.46
N ASP A 174 -14.69 -8.02 1.23
CA ASP A 174 -15.18 -8.76 0.08
C ASP A 174 -14.33 -8.37 -1.14
N ALA A 175 -13.45 -9.29 -1.56
CA ALA A 175 -12.50 -9.04 -2.63
C ALA A 175 -13.18 -8.77 -3.98
N ALA A 176 -14.25 -9.51 -4.31
CA ALA A 176 -14.94 -9.37 -5.58
C ALA A 176 -15.58 -7.97 -5.71
N ARG A 177 -16.18 -7.49 -4.61
CA ARG A 177 -16.76 -6.14 -4.56
C ARG A 177 -15.69 -5.04 -4.60
N ILE A 178 -14.54 -5.28 -3.96
CA ILE A 178 -13.41 -4.34 -3.96
C ILE A 178 -12.79 -4.25 -5.36
N ASP A 179 -12.64 -5.36 -6.08
CA ASP A 179 -12.06 -5.41 -7.43
C ASP A 179 -12.92 -4.70 -8.49
N GLU A 180 -14.21 -4.47 -8.20
CA GLU A 180 -15.14 -3.71 -9.04
C GLU A 180 -15.23 -2.22 -8.63
N ALA A 181 -14.59 -1.82 -7.54
CA ALA A 181 -14.75 -0.48 -6.99
C ALA A 181 -13.99 0.56 -7.80
N VAL A 182 -14.67 1.64 -8.19
CA VAL A 182 -14.07 2.82 -8.80
C VAL A 182 -14.21 3.99 -7.84
N LEU A 183 -13.08 4.58 -7.44
CA LEU A 183 -13.05 5.78 -6.60
C LEU A 183 -12.74 6.98 -7.48
N THR A 184 -13.55 8.04 -7.36
CA THR A 184 -13.22 9.32 -8.00
C THR A 184 -12.18 10.07 -7.16
N ARG A 185 -11.43 10.99 -7.77
CA ARG A 185 -10.54 11.90 -7.04
C ARG A 185 -11.29 12.67 -5.95
N GLY A 186 -12.54 13.05 -6.22
CA GLY A 186 -13.43 13.71 -5.26
C GLY A 186 -13.81 12.81 -4.07
N ASP A 187 -14.03 11.51 -4.30
CA ASP A 187 -14.26 10.54 -3.22
C ASP A 187 -13.07 10.44 -2.29
N VAL A 188 -11.86 10.25 -2.85
CA VAL A 188 -10.63 10.11 -2.05
C VAL A 188 -10.34 11.41 -1.28
N HIS A 189 -10.55 12.57 -1.90
CA HIS A 189 -10.41 13.86 -1.23
C HIS A 189 -11.37 14.01 -0.05
N ARG A 190 -12.68 13.76 -0.26
CA ARG A 190 -13.69 13.81 0.80
C ARG A 190 -13.34 12.87 1.94
N MET A 191 -12.93 11.64 1.63
CA MET A 191 -12.55 10.64 2.63
C MET A 191 -11.30 11.05 3.40
N THR A 192 -10.34 11.71 2.75
CA THR A 192 -9.16 12.27 3.42
C THR A 192 -9.55 13.36 4.43
N GLU A 193 -10.44 14.27 4.05
CA GLU A 193 -10.95 15.31 4.96
C GLU A 193 -11.75 14.72 6.13
N GLU A 194 -12.60 13.72 5.87
CA GLU A 194 -13.33 13.01 6.93
C GLU A 194 -12.36 12.30 7.91
N LEU A 195 -11.32 11.65 7.41
CA LEU A 195 -10.30 11.00 8.26
C LEU A 195 -9.50 11.99 9.10
N LYS A 196 -9.21 13.18 8.56
CA LYS A 196 -8.53 14.26 9.27
C LYS A 196 -9.34 14.74 10.48
N MET A 197 -10.67 14.79 10.34
CA MET A 197 -11.59 15.22 11.39
C MET A 197 -11.87 14.17 12.47
N LEU A 198 -11.35 12.94 12.32
CA LEU A 198 -11.56 11.85 13.27
C LEU A 198 -10.26 11.43 13.96
N PRO A 199 -10.26 11.25 15.30
CA PRO A 199 -9.20 10.54 16.00
C PRO A 199 -9.08 9.09 15.50
N ALA A 200 -7.90 8.50 15.65
CA ALA A 200 -7.64 7.13 15.20
C ALA A 200 -8.64 6.12 15.80
N GLU A 201 -8.97 6.25 17.09
CA GLU A 201 -9.94 5.36 17.74
C GLU A 201 -11.33 5.42 17.10
N LYS A 202 -11.74 6.58 16.59
CA LYS A 202 -13.03 6.77 15.92
C LYS A 202 -13.04 6.29 14.48
N ARG A 203 -11.88 6.21 13.83
CA ARG A 203 -11.78 5.64 12.48
C ARG A 203 -12.12 4.16 12.46
N LEU A 204 -11.93 3.43 13.57
CA LEU A 204 -12.34 2.02 13.69
C LEU A 204 -13.86 1.80 13.55
N GLU A 205 -14.67 2.84 13.80
CA GLU A 205 -16.13 2.79 13.65
C GLU A 205 -16.56 2.95 12.17
N LEU A 206 -15.63 3.32 11.28
CA LEU A 206 -15.92 3.48 9.85
C LEU A 206 -16.15 2.10 9.18
N PRO A 207 -17.15 1.99 8.28
CA PRO A 207 -17.39 0.76 7.52
C PRO A 207 -16.13 0.26 6.81
N GLY A 208 -15.89 -1.04 6.85
CA GLY A 208 -14.75 -1.67 6.17
C GLY A 208 -13.37 -1.40 6.79
N MET A 209 -13.27 -0.60 7.87
CA MET A 209 -12.00 -0.36 8.55
C MET A 209 -11.47 -1.65 9.20
N GLN A 210 -10.17 -1.93 8.99
CA GLN A 210 -9.48 -3.03 9.64
C GLN A 210 -8.60 -2.51 10.76
N ARG A 211 -8.58 -3.23 11.89
CA ARG A 211 -7.71 -2.91 13.02
C ARG A 211 -6.23 -2.93 12.61
N GLY A 212 -5.47 -1.96 13.09
CA GLY A 212 -4.11 -1.66 12.69
C GLY A 212 -3.98 -0.76 11.45
N ARG A 213 -5.08 -0.34 10.81
CA ARG A 213 -5.06 0.62 9.69
C ARG A 213 -5.56 2.01 10.08
N GLU A 214 -6.26 2.14 11.20
CA GLU A 214 -6.85 3.38 11.71
C GLU A 214 -5.82 4.52 11.86
N ASP A 215 -4.60 4.18 12.27
CA ASP A 215 -3.53 5.16 12.48
C ASP A 215 -3.00 5.69 11.15
N VAL A 216 -2.80 4.80 10.18
CA VAL A 216 -2.04 5.08 8.96
C VAL A 216 -2.89 5.43 7.74
N LEU A 217 -4.20 5.18 7.81
CA LEU A 217 -5.08 5.37 6.66
C LEU A 217 -5.14 6.84 6.21
N LEU A 218 -5.07 7.81 7.13
CA LEU A 218 -5.08 9.23 6.78
C LEU A 218 -3.91 9.58 5.85
N ALA A 219 -2.68 9.18 6.19
CA ALA A 219 -1.53 9.40 5.32
C ALA A 219 -1.67 8.66 3.99
N GLY A 220 -2.15 7.41 4.01
CA GLY A 220 -2.39 6.65 2.79
C GLY A 220 -3.42 7.32 1.86
N ALA A 221 -4.54 7.79 2.41
CA ALA A 221 -5.59 8.47 1.66
C ALA A 221 -5.09 9.79 1.06
N LEU A 222 -4.33 10.57 1.85
CA LEU A 222 -3.66 11.77 1.39
C LEU A 222 -2.71 11.48 0.21
N ILE A 223 -1.86 10.45 0.33
CA ILE A 223 -0.94 10.03 -0.74
C ILE A 223 -1.73 9.67 -2.02
N LEU A 224 -2.80 8.89 -1.91
CA LEU A 224 -3.61 8.51 -3.07
C LEU A 224 -4.28 9.74 -3.71
N TRP A 225 -4.90 10.61 -2.90
CA TRP A 225 -5.54 11.82 -3.41
C TRP A 225 -4.54 12.72 -4.13
N ARG A 226 -3.38 13.01 -3.51
CA ARG A 226 -2.34 13.84 -4.13
C ARG A 226 -1.76 13.19 -5.37
N ALA A 227 -1.54 11.88 -5.38
CA ALA A 227 -1.10 11.17 -6.58
C ALA A 227 -2.13 11.29 -7.72
N MET A 228 -3.43 11.11 -7.46
CA MET A 228 -4.48 11.28 -8.46
C MET A 228 -4.55 12.73 -9.00
N GLU A 229 -4.34 13.73 -8.14
CA GLU A 229 -4.29 15.14 -8.52
C GLU A 229 -3.08 15.44 -9.41
N LEU A 230 -1.86 15.07 -8.96
CA LEU A 230 -0.60 15.42 -9.61
C LEU A 230 -0.34 14.62 -10.90
N LEU A 231 -0.86 13.41 -11.00
CA LEU A 231 -0.72 12.53 -12.17
C LEU A 231 -1.89 12.66 -13.17
N ASP A 232 -2.83 13.56 -12.88
CA ASP A 232 -4.03 13.87 -13.67
C ASP A 232 -4.95 12.66 -13.92
N PHE A 233 -5.26 11.91 -12.86
CA PHE A 233 -6.26 10.84 -12.88
C PHE A 233 -7.53 11.27 -12.14
N SER A 234 -8.67 11.26 -12.84
CA SER A 234 -9.98 11.58 -12.25
C SER A 234 -10.59 10.42 -11.45
N THR A 235 -10.20 9.19 -11.77
CA THR A 235 -10.70 7.95 -11.14
C THR A 235 -9.58 6.92 -10.99
N CYS A 236 -9.69 6.07 -9.97
CA CYS A 236 -8.90 4.84 -9.86
C CYS A 236 -9.81 3.63 -9.66
N LEU A 237 -9.52 2.55 -10.38
CA LEU A 237 -10.05 1.22 -10.11
C LEU A 237 -9.28 0.62 -8.93
N VAL A 238 -9.93 -0.10 -8.03
CA VAL A 238 -9.25 -0.74 -6.91
C VAL A 238 -9.05 -2.22 -7.19
N SER A 239 -7.90 -2.74 -6.76
CA SER A 239 -7.57 -4.16 -6.87
C SER A 239 -7.15 -4.71 -5.50
N SER A 240 -7.80 -5.79 -5.09
CA SER A 240 -7.47 -6.60 -3.92
C SER A 240 -6.21 -7.45 -4.11
N ARG A 241 -5.67 -7.45 -5.33
CA ARG A 241 -4.43 -8.13 -5.71
C ARG A 241 -3.24 -7.19 -5.58
N GLY A 242 -2.10 -7.54 -6.17
CA GLY A 242 -0.85 -6.77 -6.06
C GLY A 242 0.36 -7.67 -5.87
N LEU A 243 1.38 -7.18 -5.16
CA LEU A 243 2.70 -7.83 -5.02
C LEU A 243 2.62 -9.35 -4.77
N ARG A 244 1.80 -9.79 -3.81
CA ARG A 244 1.64 -11.21 -3.46
C ARG A 244 1.29 -12.09 -4.66
N PHE A 245 0.47 -11.58 -5.59
CA PHE A 245 0.05 -12.33 -6.76
C PHE A 245 1.05 -12.27 -7.91
N GLY A 246 1.97 -11.28 -7.92
CA GLY A 246 3.02 -11.18 -8.93
C GLY A 246 4.33 -11.84 -8.54
N VAL A 247 4.49 -12.25 -7.27
CA VAL A 247 5.63 -13.06 -6.81
C VAL A 247 5.37 -14.57 -6.88
N LEU A 248 4.11 -14.97 -7.06
CA LEU A 248 3.66 -16.35 -7.24
C LEU A 248 3.52 -16.66 -8.73
#